data_AF-A0A7K4BIL2-F1
#
_entry.id   AF-A0A7K4BIL2-F1
#
_cell.length_a   1.000
_cell.length_b   1.000
_cell.length_c   1.000
_cell.angle_alpha   90.00
_cell.angle_beta   90.00
_cell.angle_gamma   90.00
#
_symmetry.space_group_name_H-M   'P 1'
#
loop_
_entity.id
_entity.type
_entity.pdbx_description
1 polymer ?
#
loop_
_entity_poly.entity_id
_entity_poly.type
_entity_poly.pdbx_seq_one_letter_code
_entity_poly.pdbx_strand_id
1 'polypeptide(L)' 'PSASFMEIGERVFKEEFGAVLGDGVRAAPFTTFKNCIVGNGVTIEERKTVIGLIEDSARVV' A
#
# COMPACT_ATOMS: atom_id res chain seq x y z
N PRO A 1 14.93 -3.60 -11.54
CA PRO A 1 14.08 -3.28 -10.37
C PRO A 1 14.03 -1.75 -10.16
N SER A 2 12.90 -1.11 -10.44
CA SER A 2 12.69 0.31 -10.15
C SER A 2 12.52 0.47 -8.64
N ALA A 3 13.46 1.11 -7.97
CA ALA A 3 13.27 1.51 -6.58
C ALA A 3 12.23 2.63 -6.54
N SER A 4 11.19 2.46 -5.71
CA SER A 4 10.31 3.57 -5.33
C SER A 4 11.00 4.33 -4.19
N PHE A 5 11.05 5.64 -4.34
CA PHE A 5 11.64 6.55 -3.36
C PHE A 5 10.52 7.44 -2.85
N MET A 6 10.49 7.66 -1.53
CA MET A 6 9.52 8.57 -0.91
C MET A 6 10.19 9.81 -0.38
N GLU A 7 9.61 10.95 -0.72
CA GLU A 7 9.98 12.24 -0.13
C GLU A 7 9.14 12.50 1.11
N ILE A 8 9.81 12.57 2.26
CA ILE A 8 9.20 12.93 3.55
C ILE A 8 9.91 14.19 4.04
N GLY A 9 9.24 15.34 3.90
CA GLY A 9 9.89 16.64 4.07
C GLY A 9 10.99 16.86 3.04
N GLU A 10 12.20 17.19 3.46
CA GLU A 10 13.37 17.37 2.59
C GLU A 10 14.23 16.09 2.43
N ARG A 11 13.76 14.93 2.89
CA ARG A 11 14.53 13.68 2.88
C ARG A 11 13.93 12.67 1.90
N VAL A 12 14.78 12.14 1.03
CA VAL A 12 14.46 11.02 0.14
C VAL A 12 14.77 9.72 0.87
N PHE A 13 13.73 8.98 1.24
CA PHE A 13 13.85 7.65 1.80
C PHE A 13 13.81 6.61 0.68
N LYS A 14 14.80 5.72 0.67
CA LYS A 14 14.65 4.43 0.00
C LYS A 14 13.69 3.61 0.84
N GLU A 15 12.59 3.17 0.25
CA GLU A 15 11.56 2.43 0.97
C GLU A 15 12.15 1.11 1.51
N GLU A 16 12.41 1.04 2.83
CA GLU A 16 12.76 -0.18 3.57
C GLU A 16 11.56 -0.70 4.40
N PHE A 17 10.33 -0.29 4.06
CA PHE A 17 9.13 -0.75 4.76
C PHE A 17 8.40 -1.84 3.98
N GLY A 18 7.82 -2.80 4.71
CA GLY A 18 7.02 -3.89 4.14
C GLY A 18 5.73 -3.38 3.51
N ALA A 19 4.92 -2.61 4.23
CA ALA A 19 3.73 -1.94 3.72
C ALA A 19 3.27 -0.82 4.68
N VAL A 20 2.64 0.22 4.15
CA VAL A 20 1.91 1.24 4.92
C VAL A 20 0.42 1.12 4.60
N LEU A 21 -0.42 1.09 5.64
CA LEU A 21 -1.87 0.95 5.53
C LEU A 21 -2.54 2.17 6.16
N GLY A 22 -3.35 2.87 5.38
CA GLY A 22 -4.15 4.00 5.81
C GLY A 22 -5.27 3.61 6.77
N ASP A 23 -5.94 4.62 7.32
CA ASP A 23 -7.06 4.43 8.23
C ASP A 23 -8.23 3.71 7.55
N GLY A 24 -8.92 2.82 8.27
CA GLY A 24 -10.12 2.16 7.76
C GLY A 24 -9.91 1.16 6.61
N VAL A 25 -8.67 0.73 6.32
CA VAL A 25 -8.40 -0.31 5.31
C VAL A 25 -9.04 -1.64 5.72
N ARG A 26 -9.71 -2.29 4.76
CA ARG A 26 -10.29 -3.64 4.91
C ARG A 26 -9.72 -4.56 3.83
N ALA A 27 -9.26 -5.74 4.23
CA ALA A 27 -8.69 -6.72 3.30
C ALA A 27 -9.29 -8.10 3.52
N ALA A 28 -9.57 -8.80 2.43
CA ALA A 28 -10.01 -10.19 2.49
C ALA A 28 -8.89 -11.10 3.05
N PRO A 29 -9.25 -12.26 3.65
CA PRO A 29 -8.27 -13.22 4.15
C PRO A 29 -7.24 -13.60 3.09
N PHE A 30 -6.02 -13.90 3.54
CA PHE A 30 -4.88 -14.27 2.70
C PHE A 30 -4.36 -13.17 1.76
N THR A 31 -4.75 -11.91 1.97
CA THR A 31 -4.14 -10.76 1.29
C THR A 31 -2.68 -10.59 1.71
N THR A 32 -1.79 -10.39 0.73
CA THR A 32 -0.37 -10.10 0.96
C THR A 32 -0.06 -8.67 0.56
N PHE A 33 0.55 -7.90 1.46
CA PHE A 33 1.05 -6.56 1.20
C PHE A 33 2.57 -6.62 1.04
N LYS A 34 3.10 -6.06 -0.05
CA LYS A 34 4.54 -6.07 -0.32
C LYS A 34 4.98 -4.78 -0.98
N ASN A 35 5.83 -4.04 -0.29
CA ASN A 35 6.43 -2.78 -0.71
C ASN A 35 5.34 -1.86 -1.28
N CYS A 36 4.30 -1.60 -0.49
CA CYS A 36 3.13 -0.86 -0.92
C CYS A 36 2.67 0.19 0.09
N ILE A 37 1.97 1.21 -0.41
CA ILE A 37 1.17 2.12 0.38
C ILE A 37 -0.28 1.98 -0.04
N VAL A 38 -1.15 1.81 0.94
CA VAL A 38 -2.59 1.72 0.74
C VAL A 38 -3.23 2.90 1.44
N GLY A 39 -3.97 3.70 0.66
CA GLY A 39 -4.69 4.86 1.15
C GLY A 39 -5.82 4.53 2.12
N ASN A 40 -6.39 5.57 2.72
CA ASN A 40 -7.47 5.46 3.70
C ASN A 40 -8.74 4.88 3.05
N GLY A 41 -9.49 4.08 3.80
CA GLY A 41 -10.80 3.55 3.38
C GLY A 41 -10.76 2.52 2.25
N VAL A 42 -9.58 2.05 1.85
CA VAL A 42 -9.45 1.07 0.77
C VAL A 42 -10.06 -0.27 1.17
N THR A 43 -10.81 -0.89 0.25
CA THR A 43 -11.32 -2.25 0.40
C THR A 43 -10.68 -3.15 -0.64
N ILE A 44 -9.99 -4.20 -0.19
CA ILE A 44 -9.40 -5.24 -1.04
C ILE A 44 -10.25 -6.50 -0.92
N GLU A 45 -10.85 -6.88 -2.05
CA GLU A 45 -11.66 -8.08 -2.17
C GLU A 45 -10.78 -9.25 -2.63
N GLU A 46 -11.14 -10.45 -2.16
CA GLU A 46 -10.46 -11.71 -2.47
C GLU A 46 -8.97 -11.78 -2.09
N ARG A 47 -8.35 -12.93 -2.41
CA ARG A 47 -6.91 -13.14 -2.19
C ARG A 47 -6.11 -12.38 -3.25
N LYS A 48 -5.47 -11.28 -2.84
CA LYS A 48 -4.61 -10.46 -3.73
C LYS A 48 -3.20 -10.27 -3.14
N THR A 49 -2.25 -10.01 -4.02
CA THR A 49 -0.93 -9.45 -3.66
C THR A 49 -0.91 -7.98 -4.06
N VAL A 50 -0.83 -7.08 -3.09
CA VAL A 50 -0.81 -5.63 -3.30
C VAL A 50 0.63 -5.13 -3.29
N ILE A 51 0.99 -4.38 -4.32
CA ILE A 51 2.31 -3.77 -4.52
C ILE A 51 2.14 -2.32 -4.98
N GLY A 52 3.09 -1.44 -4.65
CA GLY A 52 3.05 -0.03 -5.10
C GLY A 52 2.01 0.82 -4.35
N LEU A 53 1.48 1.86 -5.00
CA LEU A 53 0.56 2.82 -4.37
C LEU A 53 -0.90 2.51 -4.75
N ILE A 54 -1.77 2.43 -3.75
CA ILE A 54 -3.23 2.40 -3.89
C ILE A 54 -3.79 3.67 -3.26
N GLU A 55 -4.56 4.44 -4.03
CA GLU A 55 -5.15 5.71 -3.60
C GLU A 55 -6.30 5.52 -2.60
N ASP A 56 -6.57 6.59 -1.83
CA ASP A 56 -7.67 6.63 -0.86
C ASP A 56 -9.03 6.24 -1.49
N SER A 57 -9.87 5.57 -0.69
CA SER A 57 -11.21 5.10 -1.03
C SER A 57 -11.30 4.15 -2.25
N ALA A 58 -10.17 3.67 -2.76
CA ALA A 58 -10.15 2.71 -3.85
C ALA A 58 -10.77 1.37 -3.42
N ARG A 59 -11.35 0.67 -4.39
CA ARG A 59 -11.84 -0.70 -4.23
C ARG A 59 -11.09 -1.60 -5.20
N VAL A 60 -10.35 -2.56 -4.66
CA VAL A 60 -9.56 -3.51 -5.44
C VAL A 60 -10.36 -4.80 -5.51
N VAL A 61 -10.83 -5.14 -6.71
CA VAL A 61 -11.63 -6.34 -7.02
C VAL A 61 -10.79 -7.42 -7.70
#